data_AF-M2AZR2-F1
#
_entry.id   AF-M2AZR2-F1
#
_cell.length_a   1.000
_cell.length_b   1.000
_cell.length_c   1.000
_cell.angle_alpha   90.00
_cell.angle_beta   90.00
_cell.angle_gamma   90.00
#
_symmetry.space_group_name_H-M   'P 1'
#
loop_
_entity.id
_entity.type
_entity.pdbx_description
1 polymer ?
#
loop_
_entity_poly.entity_id
_entity_poly.type
_entity_poly.pdbx_seq_one_letter_code
_entity_poly.pdbx_strand_id
1 'polypeptide(L)'
;MPLWADGDLTLRVVDESTGEPTIARMELTRQLPATVRRTSRPKSVSVSPRRSLSSGPGFVLDEFAELSLQDGAYEFKLTRGPESRVLRGTFDVQRGSEDEHQLALPRMVQMRPEGWTSGDCLVPRSADSLPMRMTAEDLHVANVIRDSEVAGRGTEKPIPRRNAKNLFGDDEPVQTPDGWLTDPLWIETNVDCIGGLAFYRNQNDSGWNPVSTDKFASPELASLGWLSSLPADSSTRVAIENPFGWLLPIWLASEKIDGVFVLGDWLQLNESVIRVPDGRMLQPANRADATQLGRDAGQIHWHLLDAGFRLAPMAGSGDKPGDSPVGYNRLYVAARSQASSFDSREDAVAVGTMEEWWNAAWDGCSFATNGPLMRTNLEGRLPSHVFEINPADVSGDQSVELTAEVVLNVRDPVEYLEVIHNGRLHYGAKLDEFAKAGGRIPPLKIKESGWATVRVVTLHEDHYRAVISSPWYFQVGGQPRISARSVAFFQEWLGETEQRLTKLPADQLKAFVPYVRAARKFWTERAEKAGS
;
A
#
# COMPACT_ATOMS: atom_id res chain seq x y z
N MET A 1 -15.30 -41.47 -10.26
CA MET A 1 -15.14 -42.05 -8.90
C MET A 1 -14.89 -40.91 -7.93
N PRO A 2 -15.48 -40.93 -6.72
CA PRO A 2 -15.18 -39.92 -5.72
C PRO A 2 -13.75 -40.13 -5.22
N LEU A 3 -12.91 -39.08 -5.29
CA LEU A 3 -11.56 -39.10 -4.73
C LEU A 3 -11.68 -39.02 -3.20
N TRP A 4 -11.48 -40.14 -2.51
CA TRP A 4 -11.35 -40.17 -1.06
C TRP A 4 -10.00 -39.55 -0.64
N ALA A 5 -9.95 -38.93 0.53
CA ALA A 5 -8.69 -38.52 1.15
C ALA A 5 -7.95 -39.76 1.65
N ASP A 6 -6.63 -39.76 1.54
CA ASP A 6 -5.81 -40.95 1.78
C ASP A 6 -4.89 -40.80 3.00
N GLY A 7 -4.67 -39.61 3.57
CA GLY A 7 -3.91 -39.41 4.83
C GLY A 7 -4.32 -38.11 5.54
N ASP A 8 -4.07 -38.03 6.85
CA ASP A 8 -4.42 -36.89 7.70
C ASP A 8 -3.15 -36.19 8.23
N LEU A 9 -3.10 -34.88 8.07
CA LEU A 9 -1.97 -34.05 8.50
C LEU A 9 -2.45 -32.95 9.45
N THR A 10 -1.85 -32.88 10.62
CA THR A 10 -2.02 -31.77 11.56
C THR A 10 -0.87 -30.79 11.44
N LEU A 11 -1.18 -29.55 11.10
CA LEU A 11 -0.22 -28.45 11.09
C LEU A 11 -0.48 -27.57 12.31
N ARG A 12 0.57 -27.16 13.01
CA ARG A 12 0.52 -26.13 14.06
C ARG A 12 1.52 -25.04 13.71
N VAL A 13 1.14 -23.77 13.78
CA VAL A 13 2.06 -22.65 13.58
C VAL A 13 2.32 -21.94 14.91
N VAL A 14 3.59 -21.59 15.14
CA VAL A 14 4.02 -20.81 16.30
C VAL A 14 4.98 -19.71 15.86
N ASP A 15 5.08 -18.63 16.64
CA ASP A 15 6.21 -17.71 16.52
C ASP A 15 7.50 -18.42 16.95
N GLU A 16 8.56 -18.32 16.15
CA GLU A 16 9.83 -19.02 16.40
C GLU A 16 10.49 -18.57 17.71
N SER A 17 10.33 -17.30 18.09
CA SER A 17 11.03 -16.70 19.22
C SER A 17 10.30 -16.90 20.55
N THR A 18 8.97 -16.81 20.55
CA THR A 18 8.16 -16.96 21.76
C THR A 18 7.62 -18.38 21.94
N GLY A 19 7.50 -19.15 20.86
CA GLY A 19 6.83 -20.45 20.84
C GLY A 19 5.31 -20.35 20.99
N GLU A 20 4.76 -19.15 21.03
CA GLU A 20 3.32 -18.93 21.16
C GLU A 20 2.59 -19.26 19.85
N PRO A 21 1.38 -19.83 19.91
CA PRO A 21 0.55 -20.04 18.72
C PRO A 21 0.35 -18.73 17.94
N THR A 22 0.38 -18.80 16.61
CA THR A 22 0.15 -17.61 15.78
C THR A 22 -0.84 -17.86 14.64
N ILE A 23 -1.27 -16.80 13.96
CA ILE A 23 -2.05 -16.90 12.72
C ILE A 23 -1.17 -16.47 11.55
N ALA A 24 -1.23 -17.20 10.45
CA ALA A 24 -0.45 -16.93 9.24
C ALA A 24 -1.22 -17.31 7.98
N ARG A 25 -0.83 -16.76 6.84
CA ARG A 25 -1.32 -17.19 5.53
C ARG A 25 -0.49 -18.36 5.01
N MET A 26 -1.15 -19.44 4.61
CA MET A 26 -0.54 -20.62 4.02
C MET A 26 -0.95 -20.77 2.55
N GLU A 27 0.04 -20.91 1.67
CA GLU A 27 -0.14 -21.43 0.32
C GLU A 27 0.30 -22.91 0.36
N LEU A 28 -0.56 -23.83 -0.11
CA LEU A 28 -0.27 -25.26 -0.14
C LEU A 28 -0.50 -25.77 -1.57
N THR A 29 0.47 -26.48 -2.11
CA THR A 29 0.45 -26.95 -3.50
C THR A 29 0.81 -28.42 -3.56
N ARG A 30 -0.01 -29.22 -4.26
CA ARG A 30 0.28 -30.63 -4.55
C ARG A 30 0.99 -30.76 -5.88
N GLN A 31 2.08 -31.53 -5.91
CA GLN A 31 2.78 -31.90 -7.14
C GLN A 31 2.06 -33.11 -7.78
N LEU A 32 1.63 -32.97 -9.03
CA LEU A 32 1.02 -34.10 -9.74
C LEU A 32 2.10 -34.98 -10.38
N PRO A 33 1.90 -36.31 -10.42
CA PRO A 33 2.80 -37.22 -11.12
C PRO A 33 3.00 -36.79 -12.57
N ALA A 34 4.25 -36.80 -13.05
CA ALA A 34 4.55 -36.50 -14.44
C ALA A 34 3.83 -37.51 -15.36
N THR A 35 2.89 -37.04 -16.18
CA THR A 35 2.33 -37.88 -17.25
C THR A 35 3.44 -38.21 -18.26
N VAL A 36 3.39 -39.41 -18.87
CA VAL A 36 4.44 -40.06 -19.69
C VAL A 36 4.96 -39.23 -20.90
N ARG A 37 4.40 -38.05 -21.19
CA ARG A 37 4.97 -37.11 -22.18
C ARG A 37 6.04 -36.22 -21.56
N ARG A 38 7.31 -36.51 -21.90
CA ARG A 38 8.56 -35.80 -21.55
C ARG A 38 8.63 -34.29 -21.85
N THR A 39 7.56 -33.64 -22.32
CA THR A 39 7.56 -32.23 -22.76
C THR A 39 6.61 -31.30 -22.00
N SER A 40 5.83 -31.78 -21.02
CA SER A 40 5.01 -30.91 -20.17
C SER A 40 5.71 -30.61 -18.85
N ARG A 41 5.78 -29.32 -18.46
CA ARG A 41 6.15 -28.91 -17.09
C ARG A 41 5.34 -29.71 -16.06
N PRO A 42 5.93 -30.10 -14.91
CA PRO A 42 5.17 -30.71 -13.82
C PRO A 42 3.93 -29.87 -13.53
N LYS A 43 2.75 -30.50 -13.52
CA LYS A 43 1.52 -29.80 -13.17
C LYS A 43 1.40 -29.81 -11.66
N SER A 44 1.16 -28.66 -11.06
CA SER A 44 0.85 -28.54 -9.65
C SER A 44 -0.58 -28.01 -9.48
N VAL A 45 -1.18 -28.27 -8.32
CA VAL A 45 -2.54 -27.84 -7.99
C VAL A 45 -2.54 -27.21 -6.61
N SER A 46 -3.08 -26.00 -6.49
CA SER A 46 -3.30 -25.36 -5.19
C SER A 46 -4.32 -26.14 -4.38
N VAL A 47 -4.04 -26.35 -3.10
CA VAL A 47 -4.85 -27.12 -2.18
C VAL A 47 -5.25 -26.24 -1.01
N SER A 48 -6.55 -26.12 -0.80
CA SER A 48 -7.11 -25.43 0.36
C SER A 48 -8.05 -26.38 1.12
N PRO A 49 -7.98 -26.41 2.46
CA PRO A 49 -8.86 -27.24 3.26
C PRO A 49 -10.33 -26.86 3.06
N ARG A 50 -11.23 -27.84 3.22
CA ARG A 50 -12.67 -27.59 3.21
C ARG A 50 -13.01 -26.66 4.37
N ARG A 51 -13.73 -25.56 4.10
CA ARG A 51 -14.09 -24.50 5.08
C ARG A 51 -12.92 -23.60 5.51
N SER A 52 -11.85 -23.54 4.74
CA SER A 52 -10.80 -22.55 4.94
C SER A 52 -11.26 -21.14 4.58
N LEU A 53 -10.62 -20.15 5.19
CA LEU A 53 -10.79 -18.74 4.90
C LEU A 53 -9.76 -18.32 3.85
N SER A 54 -10.21 -17.83 2.70
CA SER A 54 -9.30 -17.42 1.62
C SER A 54 -8.53 -16.17 2.03
N SER A 55 -7.24 -16.10 1.70
CA SER A 55 -6.43 -14.89 1.87
C SER A 55 -5.44 -14.83 0.72
N GLY A 56 -5.74 -14.01 -0.29
CA GLY A 56 -5.01 -14.00 -1.56
C GLY A 56 -4.78 -15.41 -2.12
N PRO A 57 -3.54 -15.78 -2.49
CA PRO A 57 -3.27 -17.05 -3.16
C PRO A 57 -3.29 -18.29 -2.25
N GLY A 58 -3.63 -18.08 -0.98
CA GLY A 58 -3.65 -19.12 0.03
C GLY A 58 -4.88 -19.02 0.92
N PHE A 59 -4.75 -19.57 2.11
CA PHE A 59 -5.78 -19.52 3.13
C PHE A 59 -5.18 -19.13 4.48
N VAL A 60 -6.02 -18.65 5.39
CA VAL A 60 -5.61 -18.40 6.77
C VAL A 60 -5.48 -19.72 7.52
N LEU A 61 -4.28 -19.97 8.04
CA LEU A 61 -3.97 -21.01 9.00
C LEU A 61 -4.08 -20.38 10.40
N ASP A 62 -5.14 -20.73 11.12
CA ASP A 62 -5.49 -20.19 12.43
C ASP A 62 -4.92 -21.05 13.55
N GLU A 63 -3.66 -20.82 13.92
CA GLU A 63 -2.85 -21.59 14.89
C GLU A 63 -2.59 -23.05 14.54
N PHE A 64 -3.60 -23.78 14.06
CA PHE A 64 -3.49 -25.15 13.60
C PHE A 64 -4.51 -25.46 12.50
N ALA A 65 -4.25 -26.51 11.72
CA ALA A 65 -5.19 -27.04 10.75
C ALA A 65 -5.06 -28.56 10.62
N GLU A 66 -6.20 -29.24 10.60
CA GLU A 66 -6.30 -30.66 10.25
C GLU A 66 -6.63 -30.77 8.76
N LEU A 67 -5.74 -31.39 7.99
CA LEU A 67 -5.81 -31.50 6.54
C LEU A 67 -5.93 -32.98 6.13
N SER A 68 -7.08 -33.37 5.62
CA SER A 68 -7.22 -34.65 4.91
C SER A 68 -6.75 -34.48 3.47
N LEU A 69 -5.56 -35.00 3.17
CA LEU A 69 -4.83 -34.82 1.92
C LEU A 69 -4.81 -36.12 1.10
N GLN A 70 -4.49 -36.00 -0.19
CA GLN A 70 -4.30 -37.16 -1.07
C GLN A 70 -2.84 -37.58 -1.01
N ASP A 71 -2.57 -38.87 -1.20
CA ASP A 71 -1.21 -39.39 -1.30
C ASP A 71 -0.36 -38.62 -2.34
N GLY A 72 0.88 -38.27 -1.97
CA GLY A 72 1.84 -37.62 -2.85
C GLY A 72 2.60 -36.44 -2.23
N ALA A 73 3.39 -35.78 -3.07
CA ALA A 73 4.29 -34.71 -2.66
C ALA A 73 3.58 -33.34 -2.62
N TYR A 74 3.86 -32.59 -1.55
CA TYR A 74 3.35 -31.25 -1.30
C TYR A 74 4.47 -30.25 -1.07
N GLU A 75 4.21 -29.01 -1.45
CA GLU A 75 5.02 -27.84 -1.14
C GLU A 75 4.14 -26.83 -0.42
N PHE A 76 4.68 -26.18 0.61
CA PHE A 76 4.00 -25.11 1.31
C PHE A 76 4.85 -23.84 1.41
N LYS A 77 4.14 -22.71 1.53
CA LYS A 77 4.69 -21.40 1.84
C LYS A 77 3.82 -20.77 2.92
N LEU A 78 4.45 -20.41 4.04
CA LEU A 78 3.79 -19.81 5.19
C LEU A 78 4.33 -18.39 5.41
N THR A 79 3.45 -17.42 5.55
CA THR A 79 3.80 -15.99 5.65
C THR A 79 2.91 -15.29 6.66
N ARG A 80 3.50 -14.37 7.45
CA ARG A 80 2.77 -13.45 8.34
C ARG A 80 3.26 -12.02 8.14
N GLY A 81 2.54 -11.24 7.31
CA GLY A 81 2.88 -9.86 6.95
C GLY A 81 4.22 -9.75 6.23
N PRO A 82 4.89 -8.57 6.18
CA PRO A 82 6.28 -8.35 5.75
C PRO A 82 7.30 -8.47 6.91
N GLU A 83 6.86 -8.49 8.16
CA GLU A 83 7.72 -8.46 9.35
C GLU A 83 8.34 -9.82 9.73
N SER A 84 7.78 -10.92 9.22
CA SER A 84 8.28 -12.29 9.44
C SER A 84 9.22 -12.74 8.30
N ARG A 85 9.81 -13.94 8.31
CA ARG A 85 10.35 -14.58 7.10
C ARG A 85 9.27 -15.43 6.45
N VAL A 86 9.46 -15.74 5.17
CA VAL A 86 8.64 -16.73 4.48
C VAL A 86 9.20 -18.11 4.80
N LEU A 87 8.44 -18.94 5.52
CA LEU A 87 8.79 -20.33 5.75
C LEU A 87 8.33 -21.17 4.56
N ARG A 88 9.24 -21.97 4.00
CA ARG A 88 8.97 -22.86 2.87
C ARG A 88 9.38 -24.26 3.23
N GLY A 89 8.67 -25.25 2.72
CA GLY A 89 9.03 -26.64 2.91
C GLY A 89 8.25 -27.57 2.00
N THR A 90 8.65 -28.83 2.04
CA THR A 90 8.03 -29.92 1.29
C THR A 90 7.77 -31.09 2.22
N PHE A 91 6.71 -31.84 1.97
CA PHE A 91 6.41 -33.08 2.67
C PHE A 91 5.69 -34.05 1.74
N ASP A 92 5.75 -35.34 2.07
CA ASP A 92 5.05 -36.39 1.35
C ASP A 92 3.95 -36.94 2.25
N VAL A 93 2.71 -36.97 1.74
CA VAL A 93 1.58 -37.62 2.41
C VAL A 93 1.54 -39.06 1.92
N GLN A 94 1.59 -40.02 2.85
CA GLN A 94 1.43 -41.43 2.54
C GLN A 94 0.00 -41.87 2.87
N ARG A 95 -0.48 -42.87 2.13
CA ARG A 95 -1.79 -43.45 2.41
C ARG A 95 -1.84 -44.06 3.83
N GLY A 96 -2.77 -43.57 4.64
CA GLY A 96 -3.03 -43.94 6.02
C GLY A 96 -2.08 -43.28 7.03
N SER A 97 -1.26 -42.30 6.62
CA SER A 97 -0.42 -41.57 7.56
C SER A 97 -1.24 -40.59 8.40
N GLU A 98 -0.84 -40.48 9.67
CA GLU A 98 -1.27 -39.46 10.62
C GLU A 98 0.00 -38.73 11.04
N ASP A 99 0.21 -37.54 10.48
CA ASP A 99 1.43 -36.77 10.70
C ASP A 99 1.10 -35.46 11.46
N GLU A 100 2.03 -35.02 12.32
CA GLU A 100 1.94 -33.71 12.98
C GLU A 100 3.21 -32.90 12.70
N HIS A 101 3.04 -31.67 12.26
CA HIS A 101 4.13 -30.74 12.00
C HIS A 101 3.91 -29.41 12.72
N GLN A 102 4.88 -29.04 13.55
CA GLN A 102 4.99 -27.70 14.10
C GLN A 102 5.85 -26.81 13.19
N LEU A 103 5.25 -25.74 12.69
CA LEU A 103 5.83 -24.74 11.80
C LEU A 103 6.21 -23.51 12.62
N ALA A 104 7.50 -23.35 12.94
CA ALA A 104 8.02 -22.17 13.64
C ALA A 104 8.29 -21.04 12.65
N LEU A 105 7.57 -19.91 12.77
CA LEU A 105 7.66 -18.78 11.86
C LEU A 105 8.69 -17.76 12.36
N PRO A 106 9.79 -17.50 11.62
CA PRO A 106 10.82 -16.56 12.08
C PRO A 106 10.34 -15.11 11.99
N ARG A 107 10.53 -14.33 13.06
CA ARG A 107 10.30 -12.88 13.06
C ARG A 107 11.56 -12.12 12.67
N MET A 108 11.49 -11.16 11.74
CA MET A 108 12.64 -10.33 11.34
C MET A 108 12.70 -9.00 12.08
N VAL A 109 11.54 -8.40 12.37
CA VAL A 109 11.40 -7.09 13.01
C VAL A 109 10.05 -6.98 13.70
N GLN A 110 9.91 -6.12 14.69
CA GLN A 110 8.63 -5.75 15.28
C GLN A 110 8.48 -4.23 15.14
N MET A 111 7.75 -3.79 14.11
CA MET A 111 7.66 -2.38 13.75
C MET A 111 6.89 -1.56 14.78
N ARG A 112 5.85 -2.15 15.39
CA ARG A 112 5.01 -1.45 16.36
C ARG A 112 5.77 -1.05 17.63
N PRO A 113 6.56 -1.92 18.29
CA PRO A 113 7.49 -1.50 19.35
C PRO A 113 8.52 -0.46 18.92
N GLU A 114 8.92 -0.43 17.64
CA GLU A 114 9.77 0.62 17.06
C GLU A 114 9.00 1.90 16.69
N GLY A 115 7.70 1.99 17.03
CA GLY A 115 6.88 3.18 16.87
C GLY A 115 6.03 3.25 15.60
N TRP A 116 6.00 2.19 14.78
CA TRP A 116 5.34 2.19 13.49
C TRP A 116 4.15 1.24 13.44
N THR A 117 2.96 1.77 13.15
CA THR A 117 1.71 1.00 13.07
C THR A 117 1.31 0.77 11.61
N SER A 118 1.12 -0.50 11.22
CA SER A 118 0.78 -0.88 9.84
C SER A 118 -0.71 -0.70 9.52
N GLY A 119 -1.02 -0.33 8.28
CA GLY A 119 -2.39 -0.24 7.80
C GLY A 119 -2.55 -0.35 6.29
N ASP A 120 -3.71 -0.82 5.87
CA ASP A 120 -4.16 -0.83 4.48
C ASP A 120 -5.20 0.27 4.30
N CYS A 121 -4.84 1.31 3.53
CA CYS A 121 -5.67 2.50 3.39
C CYS A 121 -6.97 2.22 2.62
N LEU A 122 -7.05 1.14 1.85
CA LEU A 122 -8.21 0.87 1.01
C LEU A 122 -8.34 -0.62 0.69
N VAL A 123 -9.36 -1.25 1.28
CA VAL A 123 -9.64 -2.68 1.15
C VAL A 123 -11.03 -2.87 0.53
N PRO A 124 -11.18 -3.72 -0.50
CA PRO A 124 -12.50 -4.03 -1.01
C PRO A 124 -13.25 -4.95 -0.05
N ARG A 125 -14.58 -4.92 -0.10
CA ARG A 125 -15.38 -5.88 0.68
C ARG A 125 -15.14 -7.31 0.20
N SER A 126 -15.17 -8.24 1.14
CA SER A 126 -15.10 -9.67 0.89
C SER A 126 -16.04 -10.41 1.83
N ALA A 127 -16.48 -11.61 1.42
CA ALA A 127 -17.23 -12.53 2.26
C ALA A 127 -16.33 -13.27 3.28
N ASP A 128 -15.01 -13.18 3.15
CA ASP A 128 -14.07 -13.78 4.09
C ASP A 128 -13.73 -12.79 5.22
N SER A 129 -13.71 -13.29 6.47
CA SER A 129 -13.51 -12.46 7.67
C SER A 129 -12.25 -11.60 7.56
N LEU A 130 -12.42 -10.28 7.66
CA LEU A 130 -11.34 -9.32 7.54
C LEU A 130 -10.37 -9.38 8.74
N PRO A 131 -10.82 -9.43 10.01
CA PRO A 131 -9.92 -9.55 11.16
C PRO A 131 -8.94 -10.73 11.07
N MET A 132 -9.40 -11.89 10.58
CA MET A 132 -8.54 -13.06 10.37
C MET A 132 -7.48 -12.81 9.30
N ARG A 133 -7.86 -12.21 8.17
CA ARG A 133 -6.92 -11.88 7.09
C ARG A 133 -5.92 -10.81 7.52
N MET A 134 -6.35 -9.81 8.30
CA MET A 134 -5.48 -8.80 8.89
C MET A 134 -4.47 -9.45 9.84
N THR A 135 -4.91 -10.33 10.74
CA THR A 135 -4.04 -10.99 11.73
C THR A 135 -3.05 -11.94 11.04
N ALA A 136 -3.49 -12.67 10.01
CA ALA A 136 -2.64 -13.50 9.16
C ALA A 136 -1.56 -12.70 8.42
N GLU A 137 -1.77 -11.39 8.23
CA GLU A 137 -0.86 -10.48 7.56
C GLU A 137 -0.23 -9.45 8.51
N ASP A 138 -0.39 -9.61 9.83
CA ASP A 138 0.09 -8.71 10.88
C ASP A 138 -0.21 -7.22 10.59
N LEU A 139 -1.48 -6.97 10.27
CA LEU A 139 -2.01 -5.68 9.87
C LEU A 139 -2.87 -5.08 10.98
N HIS A 140 -2.57 -3.84 11.40
CA HIS A 140 -3.29 -3.21 12.51
C HIS A 140 -4.51 -2.41 12.03
N VAL A 141 -4.44 -1.75 10.87
CA VAL A 141 -5.51 -0.88 10.36
C VAL A 141 -5.99 -1.33 8.99
N ALA A 142 -7.29 -1.30 8.76
CA ALA A 142 -7.87 -1.47 7.43
C ALA A 142 -9.08 -0.54 7.24
N ASN A 143 -9.20 0.09 6.07
CA ASN A 143 -10.40 0.83 5.73
C ASN A 143 -11.10 0.24 4.51
N VAL A 144 -12.36 -0.11 4.71
CA VAL A 144 -13.13 -0.95 3.81
C VAL A 144 -14.10 -0.10 2.99
N ILE A 145 -14.10 -0.32 1.68
CA ILE A 145 -15.02 0.36 0.76
C ILE A 145 -16.47 0.20 1.21
N ARG A 146 -17.18 1.32 1.27
CA ARG A 146 -18.59 1.41 1.64
C ARG A 146 -19.44 1.04 0.43
N ASP A 147 -20.09 -0.10 0.48
CA ASP A 147 -21.06 -0.53 -0.55
C ASP A 147 -22.41 -0.77 0.12
N SER A 148 -23.47 -0.13 -0.39
CA SER A 148 -24.84 -0.26 0.08
C SER A 148 -25.53 -1.56 -0.35
N GLU A 149 -25.09 -2.24 -1.41
CA GLU A 149 -25.68 -3.51 -1.86
C GLU A 149 -25.15 -4.73 -1.08
N VAL A 150 -24.03 -4.55 -0.36
CA VAL A 150 -23.42 -5.57 0.50
C VAL A 150 -23.70 -5.31 1.99
N ALA A 151 -24.25 -4.15 2.34
CA ALA A 151 -24.79 -3.87 3.66
C ALA A 151 -25.97 -4.82 3.95
N GLY A 152 -25.69 -5.94 4.63
CA GLY A 152 -26.70 -6.94 4.99
C GLY A 152 -26.47 -8.34 4.40
N ARG A 153 -25.41 -8.61 3.64
CA ARG A 153 -24.97 -10.02 3.45
C ARG A 153 -24.12 -10.44 4.63
N GLY A 154 -24.81 -10.80 5.72
CA GLY A 154 -24.24 -11.45 6.90
C GLY A 154 -23.69 -12.84 6.56
N THR A 155 -22.57 -12.89 5.85
CA THR A 155 -21.84 -14.13 5.56
C THR A 155 -20.35 -13.87 5.59
N GLU A 156 -19.82 -13.19 6.62
CA GLU A 156 -18.48 -13.59 7.06
C GLU A 156 -18.57 -15.09 7.29
N LYS A 157 -17.82 -15.89 6.51
CA LYS A 157 -17.82 -17.34 6.76
C LYS A 157 -17.54 -17.56 8.25
N PRO A 158 -18.34 -18.40 8.93
CA PRO A 158 -18.12 -18.70 10.34
C PRO A 158 -16.65 -19.05 10.56
N ILE A 159 -16.08 -18.49 11.61
CA ILE A 159 -14.70 -18.75 12.02
C ILE A 159 -14.61 -20.24 12.37
N PRO A 160 -13.80 -21.04 11.66
CA PRO A 160 -13.46 -22.34 12.17
C PRO A 160 -12.55 -22.12 13.41
N ARG A 161 -13.12 -22.26 14.61
CA ARG A 161 -12.42 -22.47 15.90
C ARG A 161 -11.49 -21.37 16.44
N ARG A 162 -11.91 -20.10 16.51
CA ARG A 162 -11.19 -19.06 17.31
C ARG A 162 -11.11 -19.35 18.83
N ASN A 163 -11.75 -20.42 19.27
CA ASN A 163 -11.51 -21.05 20.56
C ASN A 163 -11.42 -22.55 20.28
N ALA A 164 -10.21 -23.11 20.20
CA ALA A 164 -9.99 -24.46 20.69
C ALA A 164 -10.21 -24.45 22.20
N LYS A 165 -11.43 -24.15 22.67
CA LYS A 165 -11.79 -24.41 24.07
C LYS A 165 -11.64 -25.91 24.38
N ASN A 166 -11.49 -26.76 23.35
CA ASN A 166 -11.25 -28.18 23.46
C ASN A 166 -9.90 -28.59 22.85
N LEU A 167 -8.79 -28.38 23.55
CA LEU A 167 -8.06 -29.62 23.88
C LEU A 167 -8.94 -30.46 24.84
N PHE A 168 -9.76 -29.85 25.73
CA PHE A 168 -11.02 -30.37 26.32
C PHE A 168 -12.02 -29.26 26.82
N GLY A 169 -13.28 -29.17 26.30
CA GLY A 169 -14.47 -28.48 26.91
C GLY A 169 -15.17 -27.28 26.18
N ASP A 170 -16.34 -27.49 25.56
CA ASP A 170 -17.01 -26.61 24.55
C ASP A 170 -17.62 -25.26 25.04
N ASP A 171 -17.88 -24.38 24.05
CA ASP A 171 -18.74 -23.19 24.05
C ASP A 171 -18.15 -21.85 24.52
N GLU A 172 -17.75 -20.98 23.57
CA GLU A 172 -18.09 -19.55 23.62
C GLU A 172 -18.01 -18.88 22.23
N PRO A 173 -18.99 -18.03 21.86
CA PRO A 173 -19.02 -17.34 20.59
C PRO A 173 -18.09 -16.12 20.55
N VAL A 174 -17.49 -15.90 19.38
CA VAL A 174 -16.59 -14.79 19.09
C VAL A 174 -17.40 -13.52 18.81
N GLN A 175 -17.55 -12.66 19.82
CA GLN A 175 -17.70 -11.22 19.58
C GLN A 175 -16.32 -10.65 19.21
N THR A 176 -16.20 -9.44 18.69
CA THR A 176 -14.90 -8.75 18.55
C THR A 176 -14.36 -8.36 19.94
N PRO A 177 -13.27 -8.97 20.46
CA PRO A 177 -12.81 -8.66 21.82
C PRO A 177 -11.29 -8.47 21.94
N ASP A 178 -10.84 -7.98 23.09
CA ASP A 178 -9.45 -8.02 23.54
C ASP A 178 -8.81 -9.41 23.32
N GLY A 179 -7.50 -9.48 23.06
CA GLY A 179 -6.76 -10.75 22.94
C GLY A 179 -6.57 -11.31 21.53
N TRP A 180 -6.70 -10.48 20.47
CA TRP A 180 -6.16 -10.84 19.16
C TRP A 180 -4.62 -10.80 19.17
N LEU A 181 -3.98 -11.67 18.39
CA LEU A 181 -2.51 -11.69 18.25
C LEU A 181 -1.95 -10.41 17.61
N THR A 182 -2.76 -9.74 16.79
CA THR A 182 -2.44 -8.41 16.24
C THR A 182 -3.29 -7.39 16.99
N ASP A 183 -2.65 -6.67 17.90
CA ASP A 183 -3.29 -5.67 18.77
C ASP A 183 -2.51 -4.34 18.65
N PRO A 184 -3.16 -3.23 18.27
CA PRO A 184 -4.59 -3.07 17.98
C PRO A 184 -5.00 -3.63 16.61
N LEU A 185 -6.30 -3.92 16.48
CA LEU A 185 -6.96 -4.26 15.24
C LEU A 185 -8.13 -3.27 15.00
N TRP A 186 -7.92 -2.33 14.09
CA TRP A 186 -8.86 -1.25 13.76
C TRP A 186 -9.40 -1.40 12.34
N ILE A 187 -10.73 -1.43 12.22
CA ILE A 187 -11.43 -1.51 10.93
C ILE A 187 -12.40 -0.34 10.82
N GLU A 188 -12.27 0.39 9.72
CA GLU A 188 -13.13 1.51 9.35
C GLU A 188 -13.92 1.16 8.08
N THR A 189 -15.12 1.73 7.89
CA THR A 189 -15.94 1.49 6.70
C THR A 189 -16.49 2.80 6.11
N ASN A 190 -15.65 3.82 6.03
CA ASN A 190 -16.06 5.19 5.73
C ASN A 190 -15.56 5.72 4.38
N VAL A 191 -14.99 4.85 3.53
CA VAL A 191 -14.41 5.23 2.24
C VAL A 191 -15.30 4.84 1.06
N ASP A 192 -15.53 5.77 0.13
CA ASP A 192 -16.15 5.47 -1.17
C ASP A 192 -15.13 5.63 -2.30
N CYS A 193 -15.14 4.70 -3.26
CA CYS A 193 -14.28 4.75 -4.46
C CYS A 193 -15.10 5.11 -5.70
N ILE A 194 -14.73 6.20 -6.38
CA ILE A 194 -15.45 6.69 -7.56
C ILE A 194 -14.46 7.21 -8.59
N GLY A 195 -14.43 6.54 -9.75
CA GLY A 195 -13.70 7.02 -10.92
C GLY A 195 -12.20 7.21 -10.71
N GLY A 196 -11.57 6.46 -9.78
CA GLY A 196 -10.14 6.59 -9.44
C GLY A 196 -9.83 7.53 -8.28
N LEU A 197 -10.85 8.07 -7.59
CA LEU A 197 -10.71 8.78 -6.33
C LEU A 197 -11.28 7.95 -5.17
N ALA A 198 -10.67 8.08 -3.99
CA ALA A 198 -11.17 7.54 -2.72
C ALA A 198 -11.57 8.70 -1.79
N PHE A 199 -12.81 8.70 -1.30
CA PHE A 199 -13.38 9.72 -0.42
C PHE A 199 -13.55 9.17 0.99
N TYR A 200 -12.68 9.59 1.91
CA TYR A 200 -12.65 9.16 3.31
C TYR A 200 -13.53 10.09 4.16
N ARG A 201 -14.74 9.63 4.48
CA ARG A 201 -15.71 10.45 5.21
C ARG A 201 -15.44 10.41 6.70
N ASN A 202 -15.50 11.56 7.36
CA ASN A 202 -15.66 11.54 8.80
C ASN A 202 -17.11 11.13 9.12
N GLN A 203 -17.29 10.01 9.85
CA GLN A 203 -18.64 9.55 10.21
C GLN A 203 -19.41 10.58 11.07
N ASN A 204 -18.69 11.49 11.73
CA ASN A 204 -19.28 12.57 12.53
C ASN A 204 -19.68 13.80 11.70
N ASP A 205 -19.27 13.88 10.42
CA ASP A 205 -19.62 14.98 9.52
C ASP A 205 -20.85 14.62 8.68
N SER A 206 -22.03 14.95 9.21
CA SER A 206 -23.31 14.73 8.53
C SER A 206 -23.58 15.73 7.39
N GLY A 207 -22.68 16.69 7.14
CA GLY A 207 -22.93 17.82 6.24
C GLY A 207 -22.83 17.47 4.75
N TRP A 208 -22.01 16.48 4.40
CA TRP A 208 -21.79 16.12 2.99
C TRP A 208 -22.71 15.00 2.52
N ASN A 209 -23.70 15.37 1.70
CA ASN A 209 -24.62 14.43 1.05
C ASN A 209 -24.37 14.42 -0.48
N PRO A 210 -23.44 13.59 -0.97
CA PRO A 210 -23.11 13.60 -2.38
C PRO A 210 -24.25 13.07 -3.24
N VAL A 211 -24.34 13.60 -4.45
CA VAL A 211 -25.33 13.18 -5.44
C VAL A 211 -25.09 11.71 -5.79
N SER A 212 -26.16 10.92 -5.80
CA SER A 212 -26.08 9.50 -6.17
C SER A 212 -25.38 9.29 -7.52
N THR A 213 -24.49 8.30 -7.59
CA THR A 213 -23.56 8.10 -8.72
C THR A 213 -24.28 7.73 -10.02
N ASP A 214 -25.44 7.08 -9.92
CA ASP A 214 -26.34 6.74 -11.03
C ASP A 214 -26.89 7.96 -11.78
N LYS A 215 -26.87 9.15 -11.16
CA LYS A 215 -27.27 10.40 -11.82
C LYS A 215 -26.20 10.96 -12.76
N PHE A 216 -24.99 10.42 -12.75
CA PHE A 216 -23.92 10.82 -13.64
C PHE A 216 -23.79 9.83 -14.80
N ALA A 217 -23.49 10.36 -15.99
CA ALA A 217 -23.35 9.53 -17.18
C ALA A 217 -22.11 8.61 -17.17
N SER A 218 -21.15 8.85 -16.27
CA SER A 218 -19.95 8.03 -16.12
C SER A 218 -19.35 8.16 -14.70
N PRO A 219 -18.55 7.17 -14.24
CA PRO A 219 -17.79 7.27 -12.99
C PRO A 219 -16.83 8.46 -12.96
N GLU A 220 -16.26 8.81 -14.12
CA GLU A 220 -15.42 10.00 -14.30
C GLU A 220 -16.18 11.29 -13.96
N LEU A 221 -17.40 11.48 -14.49
CA LEU A 221 -18.25 12.62 -14.15
C LEU A 221 -18.71 12.59 -12.70
N ALA A 222 -19.01 11.41 -12.16
CA ALA A 222 -19.37 11.25 -10.76
C ALA A 222 -18.23 11.71 -9.85
N SER A 223 -16.97 11.37 -10.16
CA SER A 223 -15.80 11.82 -9.39
C SER A 223 -15.70 13.35 -9.35
N LEU A 224 -15.91 14.02 -10.49
CA LEU A 224 -15.87 15.49 -10.60
C LEU A 224 -17.05 16.16 -9.89
N GLY A 225 -18.25 15.57 -10.00
CA GLY A 225 -19.46 16.04 -9.33
C GLY A 225 -19.34 15.93 -7.81
N TRP A 226 -18.80 14.82 -7.31
CA TRP A 226 -18.56 14.61 -5.88
C TRP A 226 -17.53 15.60 -5.35
N LEU A 227 -16.38 15.71 -6.02
CA LEU A 227 -15.31 16.63 -5.65
C LEU A 227 -15.78 18.10 -5.63
N SER A 228 -16.58 18.51 -6.63
CA SER A 228 -17.15 19.86 -6.67
C SER A 228 -18.22 20.11 -5.60
N SER A 229 -18.96 19.08 -5.18
CA SER A 229 -19.98 19.17 -4.12
C SER A 229 -19.43 19.25 -2.70
N LEU A 230 -18.15 18.93 -2.48
CA LEU A 230 -17.54 19.01 -1.15
C LEU A 230 -17.62 20.45 -0.60
N PRO A 231 -18.16 20.65 0.61
CA PRO A 231 -18.10 21.93 1.31
C PRO A 231 -16.65 22.42 1.49
N ALA A 232 -16.46 23.73 1.60
CA ALA A 232 -15.14 24.32 1.77
C ALA A 232 -14.49 23.94 3.12
N ASP A 233 -15.30 23.68 4.13
CA ASP A 233 -14.95 23.25 5.49
C ASP A 233 -15.14 21.74 5.71
N SER A 234 -15.29 20.96 4.63
CA SER A 234 -15.50 19.51 4.75
C SER A 234 -14.31 18.84 5.43
N SER A 235 -14.62 17.94 6.36
CA SER A 235 -13.62 17.06 6.98
C SER A 235 -13.30 15.81 6.15
N THR A 236 -13.96 15.64 5.00
CA THR A 236 -13.71 14.51 4.09
C THR A 236 -12.35 14.66 3.44
N ARG A 237 -11.51 13.64 3.58
CA ARG A 237 -10.22 13.56 2.89
C ARG A 237 -10.38 12.85 1.56
N VAL A 238 -9.68 13.31 0.53
CA VAL A 238 -9.73 12.72 -0.81
C VAL A 238 -8.35 12.28 -1.25
N ALA A 239 -8.21 11.00 -1.63
CA ALA A 239 -7.00 10.51 -2.25
C ALA A 239 -7.22 10.14 -3.72
N ILE A 240 -6.20 10.38 -4.55
CA ILE A 240 -6.11 9.78 -5.88
C ILE A 240 -5.74 8.31 -5.68
N GLU A 241 -6.70 7.42 -5.89
CA GLU A 241 -6.49 5.97 -5.81
C GLU A 241 -5.78 5.48 -7.08
N ASN A 242 -6.20 5.95 -8.25
CA ASN A 242 -5.59 5.61 -9.53
C ASN A 242 -4.73 6.78 -10.04
N PRO A 243 -3.39 6.76 -9.84
CA PRO A 243 -2.51 7.83 -10.30
C PRO A 243 -2.41 7.92 -11.84
N PHE A 244 -2.91 6.92 -12.57
CA PHE A 244 -2.94 6.91 -14.03
C PHE A 244 -4.22 7.51 -14.60
N GLY A 245 -5.15 8.01 -13.79
CA GLY A 245 -6.45 8.52 -14.25
C GLY A 245 -6.33 9.66 -15.27
N TRP A 246 -7.10 9.60 -16.37
CA TRP A 246 -7.13 10.68 -17.37
C TRP A 246 -7.52 12.04 -16.76
N LEU A 247 -8.39 12.04 -15.75
CA LEU A 247 -8.84 13.26 -15.09
C LEU A 247 -7.85 13.79 -14.04
N LEU A 248 -6.68 13.18 -13.86
CA LEU A 248 -5.70 13.59 -12.85
C LEU A 248 -5.42 15.12 -12.84
N PRO A 249 -5.09 15.77 -13.97
CA PRO A 249 -4.88 17.22 -13.98
C PRO A 249 -6.12 18.05 -13.56
N ILE A 250 -7.32 17.51 -13.77
CA ILE A 250 -8.58 18.17 -13.44
C ILE A 250 -8.90 17.98 -11.95
N TRP A 251 -8.64 16.80 -11.39
CA TRP A 251 -8.77 16.56 -9.95
C TRP A 251 -7.82 17.46 -9.15
N LEU A 252 -6.56 17.58 -9.58
CA LEU A 252 -5.58 18.44 -8.93
C LEU A 252 -5.99 19.91 -8.94
N ALA A 253 -6.57 20.39 -10.04
CA ALA A 253 -7.07 21.75 -10.17
C ALA A 253 -8.28 22.08 -9.28
N SER A 254 -8.89 21.08 -8.65
CA SER A 254 -9.91 21.32 -7.63
C SER A 254 -9.34 21.84 -6.32
N GLU A 255 -8.05 21.62 -6.07
CA GLU A 255 -7.35 21.92 -4.81
C GLU A 255 -7.95 21.21 -3.58
N LYS A 256 -8.72 20.13 -3.79
CA LYS A 256 -9.39 19.32 -2.76
C LYS A 256 -8.83 17.90 -2.63
N ILE A 257 -7.60 17.67 -3.08
CA ILE A 257 -6.93 16.37 -3.00
C ILE A 257 -5.92 16.41 -1.84
N ASP A 258 -6.01 15.44 -0.94
CA ASP A 258 -5.17 15.33 0.26
C ASP A 258 -4.06 14.27 0.11
N GLY A 259 -4.27 13.26 -0.74
CA GLY A 259 -3.31 12.16 -0.91
C GLY A 259 -3.29 11.52 -2.29
N VAL A 260 -2.32 10.64 -2.51
CA VAL A 260 -2.17 9.86 -3.75
C VAL A 260 -1.59 8.49 -3.44
N PHE A 261 -2.18 7.44 -4.00
CA PHE A 261 -1.64 6.10 -3.87
C PHE A 261 -0.36 5.98 -4.68
N VAL A 262 0.72 5.59 -4.00
CA VAL A 262 2.01 5.27 -4.62
C VAL A 262 2.20 3.77 -4.80
N LEU A 263 1.47 2.97 -4.00
CA LEU A 263 1.34 1.52 -4.15
C LEU A 263 -0.15 1.15 -4.05
N GLY A 264 -0.72 0.63 -5.13
CA GLY A 264 -2.15 0.27 -5.19
C GLY A 264 -2.38 -1.04 -5.92
N ASP A 265 -3.60 -1.26 -6.39
CA ASP A 265 -4.04 -2.53 -6.99
C ASP A 265 -3.34 -2.92 -8.31
N TRP A 266 -2.62 -2.00 -8.93
CA TRP A 266 -1.71 -2.26 -10.05
C TRP A 266 -0.43 -2.98 -9.63
N LEU A 267 -0.20 -3.17 -8.32
CA LEU A 267 0.88 -3.96 -7.76
C LEU A 267 0.28 -5.12 -6.98
N GLN A 268 0.30 -6.31 -7.59
CA GLN A 268 -0.31 -7.51 -7.01
C GLN A 268 0.76 -8.53 -6.64
N LEU A 269 0.46 -9.38 -5.66
CA LEU A 269 1.42 -10.36 -5.13
C LEU A 269 1.79 -11.43 -6.18
N ASN A 270 0.80 -11.93 -6.92
CA ASN A 270 0.97 -13.09 -7.82
C ASN A 270 0.62 -12.79 -9.28
N GLU A 271 0.18 -11.58 -9.59
CA GLU A 271 -0.20 -11.20 -10.96
C GLU A 271 0.64 -10.03 -11.46
N SER A 272 1.28 -10.22 -12.61
CA SER A 272 2.04 -9.17 -13.29
C SER A 272 1.07 -8.25 -14.04
N VAL A 273 0.70 -7.14 -13.42
CA VAL A 273 -0.11 -6.09 -14.06
C VAL A 273 0.81 -5.19 -14.88
N ILE A 274 0.62 -5.18 -16.19
CA ILE A 274 1.46 -4.41 -17.14
C ILE A 274 0.74 -3.20 -17.73
N ARG A 275 -0.55 -3.04 -17.43
CA ARG A 275 -1.39 -1.95 -17.93
C ARG A 275 -2.56 -1.69 -16.99
N VAL A 276 -2.92 -0.42 -16.83
CA VAL A 276 -4.21 0.01 -16.29
C VAL A 276 -5.17 0.27 -17.46
N PRO A 277 -6.26 -0.52 -17.64
CA PRO A 277 -7.08 -0.49 -18.86
C PRO A 277 -7.56 0.90 -19.28
N ASP A 278 -8.04 1.70 -18.32
CA ASP A 278 -8.59 3.04 -18.54
C ASP A 278 -7.62 4.16 -18.09
N GLY A 279 -6.35 3.84 -17.88
CA GLY A 279 -5.32 4.81 -17.47
C GLY A 279 -4.62 5.49 -18.65
N ARG A 280 -4.13 6.72 -18.41
CA ARG A 280 -3.13 7.42 -19.21
C ARG A 280 -1.75 6.92 -18.81
N MET A 281 -1.27 5.91 -19.53
CA MET A 281 0.05 5.32 -19.33
C MET A 281 1.16 6.33 -19.69
N LEU A 282 2.23 6.41 -18.89
CA LEU A 282 3.40 7.23 -19.27
C LEU A 282 4.19 6.61 -20.42
N GLN A 283 4.19 5.28 -20.49
CA GLN A 283 4.90 4.50 -21.50
C GLN A 283 4.00 3.39 -22.04
N PRO A 284 4.20 2.92 -23.28
CA PRO A 284 3.49 1.76 -23.80
C PRO A 284 3.69 0.52 -22.92
N ALA A 285 2.63 -0.27 -22.74
CA ALA A 285 2.69 -1.49 -21.95
C ALA A 285 3.76 -2.46 -22.49
N ASN A 286 4.69 -2.86 -21.63
CA ASN A 286 5.73 -3.82 -21.97
C ASN A 286 5.48 -5.15 -21.25
N ARG A 287 5.15 -6.20 -22.02
CA ARG A 287 4.90 -7.55 -21.47
C ARG A 287 6.12 -8.19 -20.82
N ALA A 288 7.32 -7.70 -21.13
CA ALA A 288 8.57 -8.20 -20.55
C ALA A 288 9.00 -7.41 -19.30
N ASP A 289 8.23 -6.40 -18.89
CA ASP A 289 8.58 -5.53 -17.77
C ASP A 289 7.35 -5.18 -16.94
N ALA A 290 7.03 -6.08 -16.01
CA ALA A 290 5.95 -5.93 -15.06
C ALA A 290 6.31 -5.05 -13.85
N THR A 291 7.49 -4.45 -13.87
CA THR A 291 7.92 -3.47 -12.85
C THR A 291 7.60 -2.02 -13.26
N GLN A 292 7.19 -1.80 -14.52
CA GLN A 292 7.02 -0.48 -15.10
C GLN A 292 5.96 0.38 -14.40
N LEU A 293 4.79 -0.19 -14.07
CA LEU A 293 3.71 0.57 -13.43
C LEU A 293 4.11 1.14 -12.08
N GLY A 294 4.89 0.39 -11.29
CA GLY A 294 5.40 0.88 -10.01
C GLY A 294 6.37 2.06 -10.16
N ARG A 295 7.25 2.01 -11.18
CA ARG A 295 8.13 3.14 -11.50
C ARG A 295 7.36 4.35 -12.01
N ASP A 296 6.37 4.14 -12.88
CA ASP A 296 5.53 5.21 -13.44
C ASP A 296 4.71 5.89 -12.34
N ALA A 297 4.10 5.14 -11.43
CA ALA A 297 3.38 5.71 -10.27
C ALA A 297 4.30 6.58 -9.40
N GLY A 298 5.53 6.11 -9.15
CA GLY A 298 6.55 6.91 -8.45
C GLY A 298 6.93 8.19 -9.21
N GLN A 299 7.10 8.12 -10.53
CA GLN A 299 7.39 9.29 -11.35
C GLN A 299 6.23 10.31 -11.37
N ILE A 300 4.99 9.84 -11.42
CA ILE A 300 3.79 10.69 -11.31
C ILE A 300 3.79 11.38 -9.95
N HIS A 301 4.03 10.65 -8.86
CA HIS A 301 4.15 11.23 -7.53
C HIS A 301 5.22 12.32 -7.45
N TRP A 302 6.38 12.12 -8.05
CA TRP A 302 7.42 13.16 -8.10
C TRP A 302 7.00 14.39 -8.89
N HIS A 303 6.28 14.23 -10.01
CA HIS A 303 5.72 15.35 -10.75
C HIS A 303 4.68 16.11 -9.91
N LEU A 304 3.85 15.42 -9.12
CA LEU A 304 2.93 16.06 -8.17
C LEU A 304 3.68 16.93 -7.15
N LEU A 305 4.71 16.38 -6.50
CA LEU A 305 5.52 17.11 -5.53
C LEU A 305 6.26 18.30 -6.17
N ASP A 306 6.87 18.09 -7.35
CA ASP A 306 7.56 19.14 -8.10
C ASP A 306 6.61 20.22 -8.63
N ALA A 307 5.34 19.90 -8.90
CA ALA A 307 4.33 20.88 -9.22
C ALA A 307 3.86 21.67 -7.99
N GLY A 308 4.40 21.39 -6.80
CA GLY A 308 4.16 22.09 -5.55
C GLY A 308 2.96 21.59 -4.76
N PHE A 309 2.46 20.38 -5.04
CA PHE A 309 1.43 19.77 -4.20
C PHE A 309 2.08 19.09 -2.99
N ARG A 310 1.41 19.17 -1.83
CA ARG A 310 1.78 18.43 -0.61
C ARG A 310 0.73 17.36 -0.37
N LEU A 311 0.88 16.21 -1.03
CA LEU A 311 -0.05 15.10 -0.94
C LEU A 311 0.56 13.99 -0.09
N ALA A 312 -0.24 13.39 0.79
CA ALA A 312 0.17 12.20 1.53
C ALA A 312 0.33 11.02 0.56
N PRO A 313 1.48 10.32 0.55
CA PRO A 313 1.60 9.08 -0.18
C PRO A 313 0.83 7.98 0.56
N MET A 314 -0.08 7.34 -0.16
CA MET A 314 -0.98 6.30 0.36
C MET A 314 -0.60 4.93 -0.20
N ALA A 315 -1.01 3.88 0.49
CA ALA A 315 -0.86 2.51 0.01
C ALA A 315 -1.99 1.61 0.52
N GLY A 316 -2.44 0.69 -0.33
CA GLY A 316 -3.49 -0.24 0.05
C GLY A 316 -3.83 -1.25 -1.03
N SER A 317 -4.71 -2.19 -0.70
CA SER A 317 -5.18 -3.23 -1.62
C SER A 317 -5.86 -2.63 -2.87
N GLY A 318 -6.50 -1.48 -2.74
CA GLY A 318 -7.22 -0.80 -3.81
C GLY A 318 -8.61 -1.38 -4.07
N ASP A 319 -9.27 -0.97 -5.15
CA ASP A 319 -10.64 -1.42 -5.44
C ASP A 319 -10.67 -2.79 -6.17
N LYS A 320 -9.60 -3.16 -6.88
CA LYS A 320 -9.48 -4.42 -7.63
C LYS A 320 -8.14 -5.14 -7.37
N PRO A 321 -7.87 -5.61 -6.13
CA PRO A 321 -6.60 -6.21 -5.74
C PRO A 321 -6.26 -7.56 -6.42
N GLY A 322 -7.14 -8.08 -7.27
CA GLY A 322 -7.06 -9.44 -7.79
C GLY A 322 -7.06 -10.46 -6.65
N ASP A 323 -6.10 -11.39 -6.69
CA ASP A 323 -5.89 -12.42 -5.67
C ASP A 323 -4.81 -12.03 -4.64
N SER A 324 -4.61 -10.73 -4.39
CA SER A 324 -3.63 -10.26 -3.38
C SER A 324 -4.22 -10.32 -1.97
N PRO A 325 -3.43 -10.68 -0.93
CA PRO A 325 -3.87 -10.61 0.45
C PRO A 325 -4.02 -9.15 0.91
N VAL A 326 -4.86 -8.93 1.92
CA VAL A 326 -5.02 -7.59 2.54
C VAL A 326 -3.70 -7.10 3.11
N GLY A 327 -3.44 -5.80 2.98
CA GLY A 327 -2.16 -5.22 3.37
C GLY A 327 -0.99 -5.72 2.53
N TYR A 328 -1.18 -6.33 1.34
CA TYR A 328 -0.02 -6.58 0.49
C TYR A 328 0.71 -5.27 0.18
N ASN A 329 -0.01 -4.28 -0.34
CA ASN A 329 0.41 -2.89 -0.29
C ASN A 329 -0.11 -2.30 1.02
N ARG A 330 0.76 -1.67 1.81
CA ARG A 330 0.41 -1.12 3.13
C ARG A 330 1.21 0.13 3.43
N LEU A 331 0.70 0.93 4.37
CA LEU A 331 1.34 2.09 4.93
C LEU A 331 1.77 1.77 6.38
N TYR A 332 2.99 2.14 6.75
CA TYR A 332 3.38 2.23 8.15
C TYR A 332 3.36 3.69 8.57
N VAL A 333 2.75 3.96 9.72
CA VAL A 333 2.52 5.32 10.23
C VAL A 333 3.05 5.43 11.66
N ALA A 334 3.66 6.55 11.98
CA ALA A 334 4.12 6.87 13.32
C ALA A 334 3.59 8.22 13.79
N ALA A 335 3.25 8.33 15.07
CA ALA A 335 3.20 9.61 15.74
C ALA A 335 4.63 10.12 15.98
N ARG A 336 4.78 11.43 16.15
CA ARG A 336 6.07 12.07 16.46
C ARG A 336 6.15 12.34 17.96
N SER A 337 7.21 11.87 18.61
CA SER A 337 7.54 12.32 19.97
C SER A 337 7.90 13.82 19.96
N GLN A 338 7.48 14.58 20.97
CA GLN A 338 7.97 15.94 21.13
C GLN A 338 9.45 15.90 21.53
N ALA A 339 10.30 16.51 20.72
CA ALA A 339 11.73 16.61 20.97
C ALA A 339 12.01 17.13 22.40
N SER A 340 12.78 16.38 23.17
CA SER A 340 13.32 16.92 24.42
C SER A 340 14.21 18.12 24.08
N SER A 341 14.17 19.18 24.88
CA SER A 341 14.78 20.51 24.61
C SER A 341 16.29 20.53 24.32
N PHE A 342 16.98 19.39 24.33
CA PHE A 342 18.42 19.26 24.14
C PHE A 342 18.83 18.61 22.82
N ASP A 343 17.94 17.88 22.14
CA ASP A 343 18.24 17.25 20.86
C ASP A 343 17.05 17.40 19.90
N SER A 344 17.30 17.91 18.70
CA SER A 344 16.28 18.13 17.68
C SER A 344 15.81 16.84 16.99
N ARG A 345 16.29 15.67 17.41
CA ARG A 345 15.86 14.37 16.88
C ARG A 345 14.41 14.06 17.24
N GLU A 346 13.71 13.45 16.29
CA GLU A 346 12.35 12.97 16.43
C GLU A 346 12.35 11.44 16.52
N ASP A 347 11.69 10.91 17.56
CA ASP A 347 11.46 9.48 17.69
C ASP A 347 10.07 9.12 17.17
N ALA A 348 9.98 7.97 16.49
CA ALA A 348 8.73 7.39 16.07
C ALA A 348 8.01 6.79 17.28
N VAL A 349 6.72 7.09 17.42
CA VAL A 349 5.87 6.57 18.51
C VAL A 349 4.65 5.89 17.89
N ALA A 350 4.35 4.69 18.36
CA ALA A 350 3.19 3.96 17.87
C ALA A 350 1.92 4.71 18.26
N VAL A 351 1.05 4.94 17.28
CA VAL A 351 -0.25 5.59 17.52
C VAL A 351 -1.09 4.75 18.48
N GLY A 352 -1.82 5.43 19.35
CA GLY A 352 -2.70 4.83 20.36
C GLY A 352 -4.13 4.64 19.89
N THR A 353 -4.57 5.37 18.86
CA THR A 353 -5.92 5.28 18.31
C THR A 353 -5.94 5.24 16.78
N MET A 354 -7.05 4.77 16.21
CA MET A 354 -7.28 4.79 14.76
C MET A 354 -7.33 6.22 14.20
N GLU A 355 -7.86 7.18 14.96
CA GLU A 355 -7.90 8.58 14.56
C GLU A 355 -6.48 9.17 14.47
N GLU A 356 -5.64 8.89 15.47
CA GLU A 356 -4.22 9.27 15.43
C GLU A 356 -3.49 8.63 14.24
N TRP A 357 -3.82 7.37 13.90
CA TRP A 357 -3.28 6.70 12.71
C TRP A 357 -3.61 7.48 11.44
N TRP A 358 -4.88 7.83 11.23
CA TRP A 358 -5.29 8.57 10.04
C TRP A 358 -4.72 9.98 10.00
N ASN A 359 -4.71 10.69 11.12
CA ASN A 359 -4.11 12.04 11.20
C ASN A 359 -2.63 12.00 10.82
N ALA A 360 -1.85 11.07 11.38
CA ALA A 360 -0.44 10.92 11.04
C ALA A 360 -0.21 10.43 9.60
N ALA A 361 -1.12 9.62 9.04
CA ALA A 361 -1.08 9.22 7.64
C ALA A 361 -1.27 10.41 6.70
N TRP A 362 -2.30 11.24 6.94
CA TRP A 362 -2.58 12.46 6.17
C TRP A 362 -1.50 13.53 6.36
N ASP A 363 -0.89 13.61 7.53
CA ASP A 363 0.26 14.46 7.78
C ASP A 363 1.52 13.93 7.07
N GLY A 364 1.55 12.69 6.59
CA GLY A 364 2.68 12.10 5.89
C GLY A 364 3.82 11.64 6.80
N CYS A 365 3.57 11.35 8.08
CA CYS A 365 4.55 10.71 8.95
C CYS A 365 4.54 9.19 8.73
N SER A 366 4.92 8.79 7.52
CA SER A 366 4.66 7.44 7.00
C SER A 366 5.70 6.94 5.99
N PHE A 367 5.65 5.65 5.71
CA PHE A 367 6.24 5.05 4.50
C PHE A 367 5.31 3.99 3.92
N ALA A 368 5.22 3.94 2.59
CA ALA A 368 4.45 2.96 1.84
C ALA A 368 5.33 1.76 1.48
N THR A 369 4.82 0.55 1.61
CA THR A 369 5.56 -0.69 1.27
C THR A 369 4.65 -1.80 0.74
N ASN A 370 5.21 -2.67 -0.09
CA ASN A 370 4.63 -3.98 -0.43
C ASN A 370 5.62 -5.14 -0.28
N GLY A 371 6.64 -4.97 0.58
CA GLY A 371 7.64 -5.99 0.85
C GLY A 371 8.73 -5.51 1.81
N PRO A 372 9.72 -4.73 1.33
CA PRO A 372 10.82 -4.25 2.16
C PRO A 372 10.33 -3.29 3.25
N LEU A 373 10.96 -3.32 4.42
CA LEU A 373 10.67 -2.42 5.55
C LEU A 373 11.82 -1.45 5.76
N MET A 374 11.49 -0.19 6.03
CA MET A 374 12.47 0.88 6.18
C MET A 374 12.16 1.73 7.39
N ARG A 375 13.18 2.00 8.21
CA ARG A 375 13.19 3.13 9.14
C ARG A 375 14.15 4.16 8.59
N THR A 376 13.69 5.40 8.48
CA THR A 376 14.48 6.46 7.86
C THR A 376 14.20 7.81 8.50
N ASN A 377 15.25 8.62 8.56
CA ASN A 377 15.18 10.02 9.00
C ASN A 377 16.13 10.86 8.14
N LEU A 378 15.91 12.17 8.14
CA LEU A 378 16.81 13.15 7.55
C LEU A 378 17.28 14.09 8.66
N GLU A 379 18.58 14.11 8.97
CA GLU A 379 19.14 14.83 10.13
C GLU A 379 18.34 14.59 11.42
N GLY A 380 17.96 13.33 11.67
CA GLY A 380 17.19 12.95 12.86
C GLY A 380 15.70 13.32 12.83
N ARG A 381 15.19 13.92 11.75
CA ARG A 381 13.77 14.28 11.58
C ARG A 381 13.00 13.22 10.81
N LEU A 382 11.78 12.91 11.24
CA LEU A 382 10.93 11.94 10.57
C LEU A 382 10.35 12.50 9.26
N PRO A 383 9.88 11.65 8.33
CA PRO A 383 9.21 12.06 7.11
C PRO A 383 8.11 13.10 7.35
N SER A 384 7.84 13.95 6.35
CA SER A 384 6.96 15.14 6.39
C SER A 384 7.48 16.36 7.18
N HIS A 385 8.62 16.24 7.88
CA HIS A 385 9.26 17.41 8.47
C HIS A 385 9.60 18.48 7.41
N VAL A 386 9.42 19.75 7.78
CA VAL A 386 9.73 20.92 6.96
C VAL A 386 10.94 21.62 7.54
N PHE A 387 12.05 21.61 6.80
CA PHE A 387 13.25 22.35 7.13
C PHE A 387 13.11 23.80 6.63
N GLU A 388 12.99 24.73 7.56
CA GLU A 388 13.05 26.16 7.28
C GLU A 388 14.52 26.58 7.10
N ILE A 389 14.85 27.08 5.92
CA ILE A 389 16.23 27.42 5.53
C ILE A 389 16.31 28.93 5.28
N ASN A 390 17.25 29.58 5.95
CA ASN A 390 17.51 30.99 5.73
C ASN A 390 18.13 31.18 4.33
N PRO A 391 17.61 32.08 3.47
CA PRO A 391 18.22 32.36 2.17
C PRO A 391 19.71 32.69 2.21
N ALA A 392 20.20 33.26 3.32
CA ALA A 392 21.63 33.54 3.50
C ALA A 392 22.49 32.26 3.51
N ASP A 393 21.96 31.14 4.02
CA ASP A 393 22.69 29.88 4.20
C ASP A 393 22.87 29.09 2.89
N VAL A 394 22.16 29.50 1.83
CA VAL A 394 22.19 28.87 0.50
C VAL A 394 22.58 29.86 -0.60
N SER A 395 23.18 30.99 -0.22
CA SER A 395 23.58 32.04 -1.16
C SER A 395 24.92 31.71 -1.86
N GLY A 396 25.01 32.04 -3.16
CA GLY A 396 26.21 31.78 -3.96
C GLY A 396 26.55 30.29 -4.03
N ASP A 397 27.73 29.91 -3.53
CA ASP A 397 28.19 28.53 -3.51
C ASP A 397 27.79 27.75 -2.24
N GLN A 398 27.16 28.40 -1.26
CA GLN A 398 26.74 27.77 -0.01
C GLN A 398 25.58 26.79 -0.21
N SER A 399 25.47 25.82 0.69
CA SER A 399 24.37 24.86 0.75
C SER A 399 24.22 24.34 2.17
N VAL A 400 22.99 24.05 2.59
CA VAL A 400 22.74 23.27 3.79
C VAL A 400 22.93 21.80 3.46
N GLU A 401 23.76 21.09 4.24
CA GLU A 401 23.99 19.66 4.08
C GLU A 401 23.11 18.88 5.05
N LEU A 402 22.29 17.96 4.53
CA LEU A 402 21.41 17.11 5.32
C LEU A 402 21.66 15.63 5.00
N THR A 403 21.78 14.80 6.01
CA THR A 403 22.16 13.39 5.88
C THR A 403 20.96 12.48 6.14
N ALA A 404 20.70 11.57 5.20
CA ALA A 404 19.68 10.54 5.37
C ALA A 404 20.26 9.32 6.08
N GLU A 405 19.56 8.84 7.11
CA GLU A 405 19.86 7.58 7.80
C GLU A 405 18.81 6.55 7.39
N VAL A 406 19.24 5.32 7.07
CA VAL A 406 18.33 4.26 6.59
C VAL A 406 18.65 2.93 7.26
N VAL A 407 17.65 2.31 7.87
CA VAL A 407 17.70 0.94 8.41
C VAL A 407 16.68 0.07 7.67
N LEU A 408 17.15 -1.03 7.08
CA LEU A 408 16.34 -1.90 6.23
C LEU A 408 16.16 -3.29 6.82
N ASN A 409 14.94 -3.82 6.71
CA ASN A 409 14.63 -5.23 6.91
C ASN A 409 13.93 -5.74 5.64
N VAL A 410 14.53 -6.71 4.95
CA VAL A 410 14.07 -7.18 3.64
C VAL A 410 14.05 -8.71 3.58
N ARG A 411 13.12 -9.26 2.80
CA ARG A 411 13.02 -10.69 2.49
C ARG A 411 13.64 -11.04 1.15
N ASP A 412 13.37 -10.17 0.19
CA ASP A 412 13.86 -10.25 -1.17
C ASP A 412 15.20 -9.49 -1.27
N PRO A 413 16.14 -9.94 -2.14
CA PRO A 413 17.37 -9.20 -2.39
C PRO A 413 17.06 -7.76 -2.84
N VAL A 414 17.73 -6.77 -2.28
CA VAL A 414 17.57 -5.37 -2.72
C VAL A 414 18.26 -5.18 -4.07
N GLU A 415 17.51 -4.60 -5.02
CA GLU A 415 18.06 -4.21 -6.32
C GLU A 415 18.82 -2.89 -6.20
N TYR A 416 18.17 -1.86 -5.63
CA TYR A 416 18.76 -0.56 -5.38
C TYR A 416 18.08 0.19 -4.23
N LEU A 417 18.86 1.04 -3.56
CA LEU A 417 18.42 2.13 -2.70
C LEU A 417 18.65 3.44 -3.43
N GLU A 418 17.70 4.35 -3.34
CA GLU A 418 17.77 5.68 -3.93
C GLU A 418 17.37 6.76 -2.93
N VAL A 419 18.09 7.88 -2.98
CA VAL A 419 17.65 9.16 -2.43
C VAL A 419 17.33 10.07 -3.60
N ILE A 420 16.08 10.53 -3.64
CA ILE A 420 15.57 11.41 -4.69
C ILE A 420 15.40 12.79 -4.08
N HIS A 421 15.93 13.82 -4.74
CA HIS A 421 15.80 15.23 -4.38
C HIS A 421 15.20 15.97 -5.59
N ASN A 422 14.05 16.62 -5.41
CA ASN A 422 13.44 17.46 -6.45
C ASN A 422 13.24 16.73 -7.79
N GLY A 423 12.74 15.48 -7.71
CA GLY A 423 12.47 14.61 -8.86
C GLY A 423 13.72 14.06 -9.55
N ARG A 424 14.92 14.24 -8.96
CA ARG A 424 16.20 13.79 -9.51
C ARG A 424 16.91 12.85 -8.55
N LEU A 425 17.60 11.85 -9.12
CA LEU A 425 18.43 10.93 -8.34
C LEU A 425 19.61 11.70 -7.74
N HIS A 426 19.67 11.80 -6.41
CA HIS A 426 20.81 12.35 -5.67
C HIS A 426 21.84 11.26 -5.37
N TYR A 427 21.35 10.11 -4.91
CA TYR A 427 22.17 8.95 -4.59
C TYR A 427 21.44 7.68 -5.03
N GLY A 428 22.17 6.73 -5.60
CA GLY A 428 21.68 5.41 -5.97
C GLY A 428 22.77 4.37 -5.75
N ALA A 429 22.46 3.27 -5.09
CA ALA A 429 23.41 2.19 -4.85
C ALA A 429 22.72 0.83 -4.74
N LYS A 430 23.41 -0.23 -5.16
CA LYS A 430 23.03 -1.61 -4.80
C LYS A 430 23.29 -1.83 -3.31
N LEU A 431 22.65 -2.83 -2.71
CA LEU A 431 22.79 -3.07 -1.26
C LEU A 431 24.22 -3.46 -0.85
N ASP A 432 24.93 -4.22 -1.70
CA ASP A 432 26.32 -4.58 -1.44
C ASP A 432 27.25 -3.37 -1.52
N GLU A 433 27.00 -2.45 -2.46
CA GLU A 433 27.69 -1.16 -2.57
C GLU A 433 27.40 -0.27 -1.36
N PHE A 434 26.14 -0.19 -0.93
CA PHE A 434 25.74 0.55 0.28
C PHE A 434 26.42 0.00 1.54
N ALA A 435 26.45 -1.33 1.70
CA ALA A 435 27.15 -1.98 2.81
C ALA A 435 28.67 -1.75 2.75
N LYS A 436 29.29 -1.84 1.57
CA LYS A 436 30.72 -1.54 1.35
C LYS A 436 31.08 -0.08 1.66
N ALA A 437 30.15 0.85 1.42
CA ALA A 437 30.28 2.25 1.81
C ALA A 437 30.08 2.50 3.33
N GLY A 438 29.98 1.44 4.13
CA GLY A 438 29.77 1.53 5.58
C GLY A 438 28.36 2.00 5.94
N GLY A 439 27.37 1.81 5.05
CA GLY A 439 25.99 2.25 5.26
C GLY A 439 25.80 3.76 5.21
N ARG A 440 26.74 4.50 4.61
CA ARG A 440 26.70 5.97 4.55
C ARG A 440 26.09 6.47 3.26
N ILE A 441 25.11 7.35 3.37
CA ILE A 441 24.53 8.10 2.26
C ILE A 441 25.21 9.47 2.19
N PRO A 442 25.73 9.91 1.03
CA PRO A 442 26.27 11.25 0.88
C PRO A 442 25.22 12.33 1.22
N PRO A 443 25.61 13.42 1.92
CA PRO A 443 24.67 14.44 2.33
C PRO A 443 23.98 15.09 1.12
N LEU A 444 22.69 15.37 1.26
CA LEU A 444 21.92 16.19 0.32
C LEU A 444 22.37 17.63 0.47
N LYS A 445 22.73 18.26 -0.66
CA LYS A 445 23.09 19.68 -0.71
C LYS A 445 21.85 20.50 -1.09
N ILE A 446 21.25 21.12 -0.09
CA ILE A 446 20.06 21.94 -0.28
C ILE A 446 20.48 23.36 -0.64
N LYS A 447 20.04 23.81 -1.82
CA LYS A 447 20.29 25.16 -2.36
C LYS A 447 19.02 25.92 -2.70
N GLU A 448 17.91 25.22 -2.80
CA GLU A 448 16.60 25.74 -3.17
C GLU A 448 15.52 25.01 -2.37
N SER A 449 14.33 25.60 -2.31
CA SER A 449 13.16 24.92 -1.77
C SER A 449 12.89 23.62 -2.53
N GLY A 450 12.24 22.67 -1.89
CA GLY A 450 12.08 21.37 -2.51
C GLY A 450 11.60 20.28 -1.58
N TRP A 451 11.88 19.06 -1.99
CA TRP A 451 11.55 17.86 -1.24
C TRP A 451 12.56 16.75 -1.51
N ALA A 452 12.69 15.83 -0.55
CA ALA A 452 13.45 14.60 -0.74
C ALA A 452 12.66 13.39 -0.25
N THR A 453 12.89 12.23 -0.85
CA THR A 453 12.35 10.93 -0.39
C THR A 453 13.42 9.85 -0.53
N VAL A 454 13.29 8.80 0.27
CA VAL A 454 14.09 7.58 0.14
C VAL A 454 13.21 6.48 -0.43
N ARG A 455 13.73 5.76 -1.42
CA ARG A 455 13.10 4.60 -2.03
C ARG A 455 14.05 3.41 -2.02
N VAL A 456 13.54 2.23 -1.71
CA VAL A 456 14.27 0.97 -1.89
C VAL A 456 13.42 0.02 -2.71
N VAL A 457 14.02 -0.61 -3.72
CA VAL A 457 13.37 -1.58 -4.60
C VAL A 457 14.08 -2.92 -4.48
N THR A 458 13.31 -4.00 -4.45
CA THR A 458 13.83 -5.37 -4.34
C THR A 458 13.67 -6.14 -5.64
N LEU A 459 14.59 -7.08 -5.87
CA LEU A 459 14.45 -8.15 -6.84
C LEU A 459 13.42 -9.15 -6.32
N HIS A 460 12.17 -8.98 -6.74
CA HIS A 460 11.14 -10.00 -6.63
C HIS A 460 10.76 -10.44 -8.04
N GLU A 461 10.50 -11.73 -8.23
CA GLU A 461 9.94 -12.32 -9.47
C GLU A 461 9.09 -11.30 -10.23
N ASP A 462 9.29 -11.07 -11.53
CA ASP A 462 8.59 -10.15 -12.45
C ASP A 462 7.54 -9.13 -11.86
N HIS A 463 7.82 -8.47 -10.73
CA HIS A 463 6.87 -7.67 -9.96
C HIS A 463 7.61 -6.53 -9.26
N TYR A 464 6.99 -5.35 -9.22
CA TYR A 464 7.56 -4.21 -8.51
C TYR A 464 7.32 -4.31 -7.01
N ARG A 465 8.39 -4.53 -6.24
CA ARG A 465 8.38 -4.42 -4.79
C ARG A 465 9.27 -3.30 -4.28
N ALA A 466 8.69 -2.43 -3.48
CA ALA A 466 9.37 -1.25 -3.00
C ALA A 466 8.90 -0.81 -1.61
N VAL A 467 9.73 0.02 -0.99
CA VAL A 467 9.37 0.87 0.13
C VAL A 467 9.73 2.31 -0.20
N ILE A 468 8.82 3.23 0.07
CA ILE A 468 8.92 4.65 -0.29
C ILE A 468 8.58 5.47 0.96
N SER A 469 9.50 6.32 1.41
CA SER A 469 9.20 7.24 2.50
C SER A 469 8.28 8.35 2.03
N SER A 470 7.48 8.89 2.95
CA SER A 470 6.93 10.22 2.75
C SER A 470 8.05 11.26 2.54
N PRO A 471 7.77 12.34 1.80
CA PRO A 471 8.79 13.34 1.52
C PRO A 471 9.13 14.17 2.76
N TRP A 472 10.40 14.55 2.91
CA TRP A 472 10.80 15.72 3.67
C TRP A 472 10.72 16.95 2.79
N TYR A 473 10.51 18.13 3.37
CA TYR A 473 10.40 19.38 2.62
C TYR A 473 11.45 20.39 3.05
N PHE A 474 11.87 21.22 2.11
CA PHE A 474 12.82 22.32 2.33
C PHE A 474 12.14 23.62 1.90
N GLN A 475 12.13 24.62 2.77
CA GLN A 475 11.58 25.94 2.47
C GLN A 475 12.67 27.01 2.64
N VAL A 476 13.20 27.47 1.51
CA VAL A 476 14.11 28.62 1.46
C VAL A 476 13.27 29.89 1.37
N GLY A 477 13.39 30.76 2.37
CA GLY A 477 12.65 32.04 2.40
C GLY A 477 11.13 31.88 2.44
N GLY A 478 10.62 30.76 2.97
CA GLY A 478 9.19 30.49 3.13
C GLY A 478 8.42 30.16 1.85
N GLN A 479 9.07 30.05 0.69
CA GLN A 479 8.40 29.76 -0.58
C GLN A 479 8.57 28.29 -0.98
N PRO A 480 7.50 27.58 -1.38
CA PRO A 480 7.61 26.24 -1.96
C PRO A 480 8.19 26.30 -3.39
N ARG A 481 8.77 25.20 -3.86
CA ARG A 481 9.24 25.05 -5.24
C ARG A 481 8.10 24.62 -6.16
N ILE A 482 7.95 25.30 -7.30
CA ILE A 482 7.06 24.90 -8.39
C ILE A 482 7.91 24.78 -9.66
N SER A 483 8.03 23.56 -10.17
CA SER A 483 8.83 23.23 -11.36
C SER A 483 8.06 23.47 -12.64
N ALA A 484 8.56 24.35 -13.51
CA ALA A 484 7.98 24.59 -14.84
C ALA A 484 7.87 23.29 -15.67
N ARG A 485 8.83 22.36 -15.52
CA ARG A 485 8.81 21.06 -16.18
C ARG A 485 7.61 20.21 -15.76
N SER A 486 7.32 20.16 -14.46
CA SER A 486 6.22 19.35 -13.93
C SER A 486 4.86 19.99 -14.18
N VAL A 487 4.79 21.33 -14.22
CA VAL A 487 3.58 22.03 -14.68
C VAL A 487 3.31 21.73 -16.15
N ALA A 488 4.33 21.79 -17.01
CA ALA A 488 4.19 21.46 -18.43
C ALA A 488 3.74 19.99 -18.64
N PHE A 489 4.25 19.06 -17.84
CA PHE A 489 3.82 17.66 -17.85
C PHE A 489 2.31 17.50 -17.61
N PHE A 490 1.73 18.20 -16.63
CA PHE A 490 0.28 18.14 -16.38
C PHE A 490 -0.55 18.95 -17.39
N GLN A 491 0.00 20.01 -17.99
CA GLN A 491 -0.64 20.71 -19.10
C GLN A 491 -0.74 19.82 -20.35
N GLU A 492 0.32 19.07 -20.66
CA GLU A 492 0.31 18.08 -21.75
C GLU A 492 -0.72 16.99 -21.48
N TRP A 493 -0.72 16.41 -20.28
CA TRP A 493 -1.72 15.43 -19.87
C TRP A 493 -3.14 16.00 -20.00
N LEU A 494 -3.38 17.24 -19.53
CA LEU A 494 -4.70 17.88 -19.67
C LEU A 494 -5.09 18.01 -21.15
N GLY A 495 -4.17 18.41 -22.02
CA GLY A 495 -4.40 18.49 -23.47
C GLY A 495 -4.76 17.14 -24.10
N GLU A 496 -4.09 16.06 -23.71
CA GLU A 496 -4.43 14.70 -24.15
C GLU A 496 -5.81 14.27 -23.64
N THR A 497 -6.14 14.57 -22.38
CA THR A 497 -7.45 14.30 -21.78
C THR A 497 -8.56 15.02 -22.54
N GLU A 498 -8.35 16.28 -22.93
CA GLU A 498 -9.30 17.03 -23.74
C GLU A 498 -9.52 16.37 -25.11
N GLN A 499 -8.45 15.95 -25.78
CA GLN A 499 -8.54 15.23 -27.06
C GLN A 499 -9.27 13.89 -26.93
N ARG A 500 -9.17 13.21 -25.79
CA ARG A 500 -9.96 12.02 -25.49
C ARG A 500 -11.43 12.38 -25.32
N LEU A 501 -11.73 13.42 -24.55
CA LEU A 501 -13.11 13.84 -24.27
C LEU A 501 -13.85 14.35 -25.52
N THR A 502 -13.16 14.98 -26.48
CA THR A 502 -13.81 15.46 -27.73
C THR A 502 -14.41 14.34 -28.59
N LYS A 503 -14.04 13.08 -28.34
CA LYS A 503 -14.60 11.90 -29.00
C LYS A 503 -15.95 11.46 -28.42
N LEU A 504 -16.37 12.03 -27.28
CA LEU A 504 -17.66 11.75 -26.66
C LEU A 504 -18.81 12.44 -27.42
N PRO A 505 -20.05 11.92 -27.30
CA PRO A 505 -21.25 12.62 -27.73
C PRO A 505 -21.36 14.04 -27.13
N ALA A 506 -21.95 14.98 -27.87
CA ALA A 506 -21.95 16.41 -27.52
C ALA A 506 -22.63 16.71 -26.16
N ASP A 507 -23.67 15.96 -25.82
CA ASP A 507 -24.38 16.02 -24.55
C ASP A 507 -23.50 15.56 -23.37
N GLN A 508 -22.73 14.48 -23.56
CA GLN A 508 -21.78 13.99 -22.54
C GLN A 508 -20.58 14.93 -22.40
N LEU A 509 -20.01 15.38 -23.52
CA LEU A 509 -18.89 16.33 -23.53
C LEU A 509 -19.23 17.61 -22.77
N LYS A 510 -20.45 18.14 -22.94
CA LYS A 510 -20.92 19.36 -22.29
C LYS A 510 -20.80 19.29 -20.75
N ALA A 511 -20.99 18.11 -20.15
CA ALA A 511 -20.87 17.92 -18.71
C ALA A 511 -19.44 18.08 -18.19
N PHE A 512 -18.41 17.81 -19.01
CA PHE A 512 -17.00 17.97 -18.63
C PHE A 512 -16.47 19.40 -18.80
N VAL A 513 -17.09 20.20 -19.68
CA VAL A 513 -16.59 21.53 -20.08
C VAL A 513 -16.29 22.46 -18.89
N PRO A 514 -17.14 22.59 -17.85
CA PRO A 514 -16.84 23.47 -16.71
C PRO A 514 -15.54 23.09 -15.99
N TYR A 515 -15.33 21.78 -15.77
CA TYR A 515 -14.16 21.27 -15.05
C TYR A 515 -12.88 21.44 -15.86
N VAL A 516 -12.92 21.15 -17.17
CA VAL A 516 -11.78 21.36 -18.08
C VAL A 516 -11.38 22.83 -18.12
N ARG A 517 -12.34 23.76 -18.19
CA ARG A 517 -12.06 25.20 -18.19
C ARG A 517 -11.39 25.66 -16.90
N ALA A 518 -11.88 25.17 -15.75
CA ALA A 518 -11.26 25.46 -14.46
C ALA A 518 -9.82 24.91 -14.39
N ALA A 519 -9.60 23.68 -14.86
CA ALA A 519 -8.28 23.07 -14.90
C ALA A 519 -7.30 23.84 -15.78
N ARG A 520 -7.70 24.25 -16.99
CA ARG A 520 -6.86 25.09 -17.86
C ARG A 520 -6.42 26.37 -17.16
N LYS A 521 -7.37 27.08 -16.53
CA LYS A 521 -7.08 28.32 -15.79
C LYS A 521 -6.06 28.06 -14.68
N PHE A 522 -6.31 27.07 -13.83
CA PHE A 522 -5.42 26.69 -12.73
C PHE A 522 -3.99 26.40 -13.22
N TRP A 523 -3.84 25.58 -14.25
CA TRP A 523 -2.52 25.21 -14.77
C TRP A 523 -1.81 26.35 -15.51
N THR A 524 -2.54 27.30 -16.10
CA THR A 524 -1.95 28.53 -16.65
C THR A 524 -1.39 29.41 -15.52
N GLU A 525 -2.19 29.68 -14.48
CA GLU A 525 -1.74 30.47 -13.32
C GLU A 525 -0.55 29.81 -12.59
N ARG A 526 -0.55 28.47 -12.52
CA ARG A 526 0.55 27.72 -11.91
C ARG A 526 1.83 27.76 -12.76
N ALA A 527 1.72 27.84 -14.08
CA ALA A 527 2.87 28.01 -14.97
C ALA A 527 3.51 29.40 -14.82
N GLU A 528 2.70 30.45 -14.64
CA GLU A 528 3.19 31.80 -14.35
C GLU A 528 4.01 31.83 -13.06
N LYS A 529 3.52 31.18 -12.00
CA LYS A 529 4.26 31.05 -10.71
C LYS A 529 5.53 30.20 -10.81
N ALA A 530 5.62 29.28 -11.77
CA ALA A 530 6.79 28.44 -11.97
C ALA A 530 7.90 29.15 -12.76
N GLY A 531 7.55 30.20 -13.51
CA GLY A 531 8.48 31.01 -14.30
C GLY A 531 8.96 32.29 -13.63
N SER A 532 8.39 32.65 -12.47
CA SER A 532 8.83 33.72 -11.57
C SER A 532 9.85 33.20 -10.56
#